data_AF-A0A081CJM4-F1
#
_entry.id   AF-A0A081CJM4-F1
#
_cell.length_a   1.000
_cell.length_b   1.000
_cell.length_c   1.000
_cell.angle_alpha   90.00
_cell.angle_beta   90.00
_cell.angle_gamma   90.00
#
_symmetry.space_group_name_H-M   'P 1'
#
loop_
_entity.id
_entity.type
_entity.pdbx_description
1 polymer ?
#
loop_
_entity_poly.entity_id
_entity_poly.type
_entity_poly.pdbx_seq_one_letter_code
_entity_poly.pdbx_strand_id
1 'polypeptide(L)'
;MFRNTYDSDNTVFSPQGRLHQVEYALEAVKQGSAVVGLRSNTHAILVALKRAPSELASYQKKMLRIDNHMGIGFAGLTSDARVLSTYMRQLALSSRLVYSRALPISRVVDSLADRAQYNTMDYGKRPYGVGFLIIGVDSTGPHLYEFTPTANCFEYYAMSIGARSQSAKTYLERKYEEFSEASLDELVLHGLYALRDTLPQNKDLELDQVSVAVVGPGADADVDSPNARSGEKFRILEGDQLRPYMDRLEPKSIPGARATAASTESADAAPAPAAGETPMED
;
A
#
# COMPACT_ATOMS: atom_id res chain seq x y z
N MET A 1 -27.47 -17.97 -19.89
CA MET A 1 -26.55 -16.88 -19.53
C MET A 1 -26.21 -16.16 -20.82
N PHE A 2 -26.64 -14.91 -21.01
CA PHE A 2 -26.25 -14.15 -22.21
C PHE A 2 -24.74 -13.95 -22.16
N ARG A 3 -24.03 -14.54 -23.12
CA ARG A 3 -22.58 -14.41 -23.24
C ARG A 3 -22.31 -13.00 -23.74
N ASN A 4 -21.71 -12.15 -22.90
CA ASN A 4 -21.23 -10.86 -23.36
C ASN A 4 -20.26 -11.13 -24.52
N THR A 5 -20.50 -10.52 -25.68
CA THR A 5 -19.71 -10.82 -26.89
C THR A 5 -18.46 -9.93 -26.97
N TYR A 6 -18.40 -8.87 -26.14
CA TYR A 6 -17.35 -7.83 -26.18
C TYR A 6 -16.31 -7.98 -25.06
N ASP A 7 -16.23 -9.13 -24.40
CA ASP A 7 -15.34 -9.33 -23.24
C ASP A 7 -14.23 -10.35 -23.50
N SER A 8 -14.20 -10.97 -24.67
CA SER A 8 -13.25 -12.04 -24.99
C SER A 8 -11.87 -11.58 -25.42
N ASP A 9 -11.76 -10.34 -25.94
CA ASP A 9 -10.53 -9.80 -26.52
C ASP A 9 -10.23 -8.40 -25.95
N ASN A 10 -8.95 -8.03 -25.91
CA ASN A 10 -8.48 -6.73 -25.44
C ASN A 10 -8.65 -5.63 -26.49
N THR A 11 -8.82 -5.99 -27.77
CA THR A 11 -8.94 -5.04 -28.90
C THR A 11 -10.37 -4.58 -29.18
N VAL A 12 -11.37 -5.21 -28.56
CA VAL A 12 -12.79 -4.97 -28.86
C VAL A 12 -13.42 -4.02 -27.84
N PHE A 13 -13.88 -2.87 -28.34
CA PHE A 13 -14.65 -1.93 -27.54
C PHE A 13 -16.11 -2.39 -27.38
N SER A 14 -16.65 -2.19 -26.18
CA SER A 14 -18.09 -2.34 -25.93
C SER A 14 -18.88 -1.21 -26.60
N PRO A 15 -20.22 -1.35 -26.78
CA PRO A 15 -21.07 -0.26 -27.26
C PRO A 15 -21.01 1.02 -26.40
N GLN A 16 -20.54 0.91 -25.15
CA GLN A 16 -20.34 2.04 -24.24
C GLN A 16 -18.92 2.64 -24.33
N GLY A 17 -18.07 2.18 -25.26
CA GLY A 17 -16.71 2.66 -25.42
C GLY A 17 -15.73 2.16 -24.35
N ARG A 18 -16.00 0.99 -23.74
CA ARG A 18 -15.19 0.41 -22.65
C ARG A 18 -14.42 -0.82 -23.13
N LEU A 19 -13.25 -1.05 -22.54
CA LEU A 19 -12.45 -2.27 -22.74
C LEU A 19 -12.61 -3.20 -21.54
N HIS A 20 -13.48 -4.21 -21.65
CA HIS A 20 -13.80 -5.09 -20.51
C HIS A 20 -12.58 -5.87 -19.98
N GLN A 21 -11.66 -6.32 -20.84
CA GLN A 21 -10.44 -7.01 -20.41
C GLN A 21 -9.56 -6.15 -19.49
N VAL A 22 -9.51 -4.84 -19.74
CA VAL A 22 -8.77 -3.89 -18.89
C VAL A 22 -9.47 -3.71 -17.54
N GLU A 23 -10.79 -3.66 -17.53
CA GLU A 23 -11.57 -3.55 -16.30
C GLU A 23 -11.48 -4.80 -15.43
N TYR A 24 -11.45 -5.99 -16.05
CA TYR A 24 -11.22 -7.23 -15.33
C TYR A 24 -9.81 -7.29 -14.73
N ALA A 25 -8.81 -6.75 -15.44
CA ALA A 25 -7.46 -6.60 -14.89
C ALA A 25 -7.43 -5.65 -13.69
N LEU A 26 -8.21 -4.56 -13.70
CA LEU A 26 -8.38 -3.67 -12.54
C LEU A 26 -9.01 -4.39 -11.35
N GLU A 27 -10.02 -5.24 -11.58
CA GLU A 27 -10.62 -6.06 -10.52
C GLU A 27 -9.59 -7.04 -9.92
N ALA A 28 -8.70 -7.62 -10.73
CA ALA A 28 -7.62 -8.46 -10.22
C ALA A 28 -6.68 -7.70 -9.26
N VAL A 29 -6.40 -6.40 -9.53
CA VAL A 29 -5.62 -5.55 -8.62
C VAL A 29 -6.33 -5.36 -7.29
N LYS A 30 -7.66 -5.12 -7.31
CA LYS A 30 -8.46 -4.96 -6.09
C LYS A 30 -8.50 -6.22 -5.21
N GLN A 31 -8.29 -7.40 -5.79
CA GLN A 31 -8.18 -8.66 -5.02
C GLN A 31 -6.80 -8.85 -4.36
N GLY A 32 -5.77 -8.13 -4.83
CA GLY A 32 -4.43 -8.19 -4.27
C GLY A 32 -4.37 -7.65 -2.84
N SER A 33 -3.40 -8.08 -2.03
CA SER A 33 -3.20 -7.51 -0.69
C SER A 33 -2.90 -6.02 -0.76
N ALA A 34 -3.34 -5.28 0.27
CA ALA A 34 -3.18 -3.84 0.35
C ALA A 34 -1.72 -3.42 0.38
N VAL A 35 -1.41 -2.35 -0.35
CA VAL A 35 -0.15 -1.63 -0.29
C VAL A 35 -0.47 -0.14 -0.18
N VAL A 36 0.25 0.55 0.68
CA VAL A 36 0.16 1.98 0.90
C VAL A 36 1.51 2.60 0.56
N GLY A 37 1.51 3.73 -0.13
CA GLY A 37 2.70 4.51 -0.41
C GLY A 37 2.51 5.95 0.07
N LEU A 38 3.57 6.52 0.63
CA LEU A 38 3.62 7.92 1.06
C LEU A 38 4.97 8.51 0.69
N ARG A 39 5.02 9.81 0.46
CA ARG A 39 6.26 10.56 0.36
C ARG A 39 6.23 11.84 1.20
N SER A 40 7.37 12.18 1.77
CA SER A 40 7.69 13.50 2.30
C SER A 40 8.60 14.24 1.31
N ASN A 41 9.08 15.42 1.70
CA ASN A 41 10.08 16.16 0.92
C ASN A 41 11.46 15.46 0.90
N THR A 42 11.70 14.49 1.79
CA THR A 42 13.00 13.81 1.93
C THR A 42 12.95 12.31 1.64
N HIS A 43 11.85 11.63 1.96
CA HIS A 43 11.74 10.17 1.87
C HIS A 43 10.50 9.74 1.10
N ALA A 44 10.58 8.57 0.47
CA ALA A 44 9.41 7.86 -0.03
C ALA A 44 9.37 6.46 0.58
N ILE A 45 8.18 6.03 0.98
CA ILE A 45 7.98 4.76 1.66
C ILE A 45 6.83 3.95 1.05
N LEU A 46 6.90 2.65 1.25
CA LEU A 46 5.83 1.71 0.98
C LEU A 46 5.57 0.87 2.23
N VAL A 47 4.30 0.65 2.55
CA VAL A 47 3.87 -0.25 3.63
C VAL A 47 2.94 -1.27 3.00
N ALA A 48 3.31 -2.54 3.07
CA ALA A 48 2.58 -3.63 2.41
C ALA A 48 2.07 -4.65 3.43
N LEU A 49 0.82 -5.09 3.21
CA LEU A 49 0.25 -6.24 3.92
C LEU A 49 0.60 -7.52 3.18
N LYS A 50 1.40 -8.37 3.81
CA LYS A 50 1.68 -9.73 3.37
C LYS A 50 0.56 -10.67 3.83
N ARG A 51 0.31 -11.71 3.03
CA ARG A 51 -0.63 -12.79 3.38
C ARG A 51 0.08 -14.13 3.25
N ALA A 52 -0.22 -15.03 4.18
CA ALA A 52 0.13 -16.43 4.10
C ALA A 52 -1.15 -17.21 3.71
N PRO A 53 -1.10 -18.13 2.74
CA PRO A 53 -2.26 -18.93 2.36
C PRO A 53 -2.64 -19.99 3.41
N SER A 54 -1.69 -20.39 4.26
CA SER A 54 -1.87 -21.32 5.38
C SER A 54 -0.87 -21.00 6.49
N GLU A 55 -1.09 -21.54 7.68
CA GLU A 55 -0.22 -21.32 8.85
C GLU A 55 1.23 -21.82 8.64
N LEU A 56 1.39 -22.87 7.83
CA LEU A 56 2.70 -23.45 7.50
C LEU A 56 3.36 -22.78 6.28
N ALA A 57 2.67 -21.85 5.62
CA ALA A 57 3.17 -21.20 4.43
C ALA A 57 3.90 -19.89 4.76
N SER A 58 4.99 -19.64 4.05
CA SER A 58 5.70 -18.36 4.13
C SER A 58 4.86 -17.22 3.56
N TYR A 59 4.97 -16.05 4.18
CA TYR A 59 4.41 -14.81 3.65
C TYR A 59 4.96 -14.47 2.26
N GLN A 60 4.06 -14.14 1.34
CA GLN A 60 4.46 -13.74 0.00
C GLN A 60 5.05 -12.31 0.01
N LYS A 61 6.24 -12.14 -0.59
CA LYS A 61 6.89 -10.84 -0.74
C LYS A 61 6.07 -9.93 -1.67
N LYS A 62 5.72 -8.74 -1.18
CA LYS A 62 4.89 -7.74 -1.89
C LYS A 62 5.67 -6.55 -2.41
N MET A 63 6.93 -6.40 -1.99
CA MET A 63 7.81 -5.34 -2.43
C MET A 63 9.05 -5.91 -3.08
N LEU A 64 9.49 -5.26 -4.15
CA LEU A 64 10.62 -5.68 -4.96
C LEU A 64 11.54 -4.48 -5.20
N ARG A 65 12.81 -4.63 -4.86
CA ARG A 65 13.84 -3.66 -5.23
C ARG A 65 14.06 -3.69 -6.76
N ILE A 66 14.08 -2.51 -7.38
CA ILE A 66 14.40 -2.37 -8.80
C ILE A 66 15.83 -1.88 -8.98
N ASP A 67 16.20 -0.81 -8.28
CA ASP A 67 17.57 -0.28 -8.25
C ASP A 67 17.91 0.19 -6.82
N ASN A 68 19.06 0.84 -6.62
CA ASN A 68 19.44 1.44 -5.35
C ASN A 68 18.50 2.58 -4.93
N HIS A 69 18.00 3.36 -5.89
CA HIS A 69 17.17 4.54 -5.66
C HIS A 69 15.69 4.32 -5.95
N MET A 70 15.28 3.08 -6.24
CA MET A 70 13.90 2.79 -6.66
C MET A 70 13.46 1.37 -6.28
N GLY A 71 12.20 1.27 -5.87
CA GLY A 71 11.53 -0.02 -5.70
C GLY A 71 10.04 0.07 -5.88
N ILE A 72 9.39 -1.09 -5.88
CA ILE A 72 7.96 -1.21 -6.13
C ILE A 72 7.27 -2.01 -5.03
N GLY A 73 6.02 -1.67 -4.78
CA GLY A 73 5.03 -2.49 -4.09
C GLY A 73 3.91 -2.80 -5.07
N PHE A 74 3.40 -4.03 -5.09
CA PHE A 74 2.45 -4.45 -6.12
C PHE A 74 1.17 -5.05 -5.55
N ALA A 75 0.06 -4.94 -6.27
CA ALA A 75 -1.19 -5.66 -6.01
C ALA A 75 -1.72 -6.31 -7.30
N GLY A 76 -2.27 -7.53 -7.20
CA GLY A 76 -2.70 -8.32 -8.35
C GLY A 76 -1.79 -9.53 -8.64
N LEU A 77 -1.68 -9.91 -9.91
CA LEU A 77 -0.96 -11.10 -10.37
C LEU A 77 0.56 -11.00 -10.15
N THR A 78 1.11 -11.91 -9.37
CA THR A 78 2.54 -11.91 -9.02
C THR A 78 3.44 -12.24 -10.21
N SER A 79 2.96 -13.07 -11.14
CA SER A 79 3.70 -13.38 -12.37
C SER A 79 3.96 -12.12 -13.18
N ASP A 80 2.93 -11.29 -13.35
CA ASP A 80 3.02 -10.04 -14.10
C ASP A 80 3.91 -9.03 -13.38
N ALA A 81 3.84 -8.98 -12.04
CA ALA A 81 4.75 -8.18 -11.22
C ALA A 81 6.22 -8.54 -11.46
N ARG A 82 6.54 -9.83 -11.60
CA ARG A 82 7.91 -10.31 -11.87
C ARG A 82 8.38 -9.95 -13.28
N VAL A 83 7.51 -10.06 -14.27
CA VAL A 83 7.84 -9.69 -15.66
C VAL A 83 8.16 -8.20 -15.74
N LEU A 84 7.29 -7.35 -15.20
CA LEU A 84 7.45 -5.90 -15.27
C LEU A 84 8.60 -5.41 -14.38
N SER A 85 8.81 -5.97 -13.19
CA SER A 85 9.98 -5.61 -12.36
C SER A 85 11.30 -5.98 -13.03
N THR A 86 11.36 -7.10 -13.75
CA THR A 86 12.56 -7.47 -14.53
C THR A 86 12.81 -6.49 -15.66
N TYR A 87 11.75 -6.06 -16.34
CA TYR A 87 11.84 -5.01 -17.36
C TYR A 87 12.34 -3.68 -16.77
N MET A 88 11.79 -3.22 -15.64
CA MET A 88 12.26 -1.98 -14.98
C MET A 88 13.73 -2.09 -14.53
N ARG A 89 14.16 -3.26 -14.04
CA ARG A 89 15.57 -3.51 -13.70
C ARG A 89 16.48 -3.37 -14.92
N GLN A 90 16.05 -3.91 -16.06
CA GLN A 90 16.80 -3.80 -17.32
C GLN A 90 16.93 -2.33 -17.75
N LEU A 91 15.86 -1.54 -17.62
CA LEU A 91 15.90 -0.10 -17.93
C LEU A 91 16.89 0.64 -17.01
N ALA A 92 16.83 0.39 -15.70
CA ALA A 92 17.71 1.03 -14.72
C ALA A 92 19.19 0.67 -14.98
N LEU A 93 19.49 -0.61 -15.20
CA LEU A 93 20.83 -1.08 -15.53
C LEU A 93 21.33 -0.49 -16.86
N SER A 94 20.47 -0.41 -17.88
CA SER A 94 20.83 0.20 -19.17
C SER A 94 21.18 1.68 -19.01
N SER A 95 20.47 2.42 -18.17
CA SER A 95 20.80 3.83 -17.89
C SER A 95 22.16 3.98 -17.24
N ARG A 96 22.44 3.15 -16.23
CA ARG A 96 23.74 3.12 -15.55
C ARG A 96 24.87 2.74 -16.50
N LEU A 97 24.64 1.81 -17.41
CA LEU A 97 25.65 1.37 -18.37
C LEU A 97 25.96 2.42 -19.45
N VAL A 98 24.93 3.08 -20.00
CA VAL A 98 25.07 3.97 -21.15
C VAL A 98 25.39 5.41 -20.72
N TYR A 99 24.78 5.86 -19.62
CA TYR A 99 24.83 7.27 -19.19
C TYR A 99 25.50 7.45 -17.82
N SER A 100 25.97 6.38 -17.18
CA SER A 100 26.60 6.42 -15.85
C SER A 100 25.74 7.05 -14.74
N ARG A 101 24.42 7.15 -14.93
CA ARG A 101 23.50 7.82 -14.00
C ARG A 101 22.30 6.95 -13.62
N ALA A 102 21.72 7.26 -12.46
CA ALA A 102 20.42 6.73 -12.06
C ALA A 102 19.35 7.07 -13.10
N LEU A 103 18.47 6.12 -13.41
CA LEU A 103 17.35 6.38 -14.30
C LEU A 103 16.30 7.23 -13.55
N PRO A 104 15.90 8.42 -14.06
CA PRO A 104 14.84 9.22 -13.43
C PRO A 104 13.53 8.44 -13.35
N ILE A 105 12.77 8.65 -12.27
CA ILE A 105 11.60 7.81 -11.98
C ILE A 105 10.51 7.99 -13.04
N SER A 106 10.28 9.24 -13.47
CA SER A 106 9.35 9.57 -14.57
C SER A 106 9.61 8.77 -15.84
N ARG A 107 10.88 8.62 -16.25
CA ARG A 107 11.28 7.85 -17.44
C ARG A 107 10.96 6.36 -17.32
N VAL A 108 11.11 5.78 -16.13
CA VAL A 108 10.76 4.37 -15.88
C VAL A 108 9.25 4.18 -16.03
N VAL A 109 8.50 5.11 -15.46
CA VAL A 109 7.03 5.09 -15.43
C VAL A 109 6.45 5.26 -16.82
N ASP A 110 6.96 6.20 -17.63
CA ASP A 110 6.55 6.38 -19.02
C ASP A 110 6.81 5.12 -19.86
N SER A 111 8.03 4.56 -19.74
CA SER A 111 8.40 3.33 -20.45
C SER A 111 7.57 2.12 -20.01
N LEU A 112 7.12 2.10 -18.75
CA LEU A 112 6.22 1.08 -18.23
C LEU A 112 4.80 1.25 -18.79
N ALA A 113 4.30 2.49 -18.85
CA ALA A 113 3.01 2.83 -19.44
C ALA A 113 2.94 2.40 -20.90
N ASP A 114 3.94 2.76 -21.71
CA ASP A 114 4.00 2.38 -23.14
C ASP A 114 3.97 0.86 -23.32
N ARG A 115 4.74 0.14 -22.51
CA ARG A 115 4.77 -1.32 -22.54
C ARG A 115 3.41 -1.93 -22.16
N ALA A 116 2.74 -1.36 -21.16
CA ALA A 116 1.43 -1.83 -20.73
C ALA A 116 0.34 -1.52 -21.77
N GLN A 117 0.40 -0.33 -22.39
CA GLN A 117 -0.54 0.13 -23.40
C GLN A 117 -0.46 -0.73 -24.68
N TYR A 118 0.74 -1.18 -25.06
CA TYR A 118 0.89 -2.14 -26.15
C TYR A 118 0.06 -3.43 -25.90
N ASN A 119 0.04 -3.90 -24.65
CA ASN A 119 -0.71 -5.08 -24.23
C ASN A 119 -2.24 -4.89 -24.15
N THR A 120 -2.74 -3.66 -24.31
CA THR A 120 -4.18 -3.37 -24.37
C THR A 120 -4.70 -3.18 -25.79
N MET A 121 -3.81 -3.07 -26.79
CA MET A 121 -4.20 -2.80 -28.19
C MET A 121 -3.81 -3.91 -29.17
N ASP A 122 -2.81 -4.72 -28.84
CA ASP A 122 -2.34 -5.78 -29.72
C ASP A 122 -3.13 -7.09 -29.51
N TYR A 123 -3.52 -7.71 -30.62
CA TYR A 123 -4.35 -8.92 -30.62
C TYR A 123 -3.63 -10.10 -29.99
N GLY A 124 -4.36 -10.91 -29.21
CA GLY A 124 -3.81 -12.11 -28.57
C GLY A 124 -2.91 -11.84 -27.37
N LYS A 125 -2.71 -10.57 -27.00
CA LYS A 125 -2.13 -10.18 -25.71
C LYS A 125 -3.22 -9.98 -24.68
N ARG A 126 -2.81 -9.91 -23.41
CA ARG A 126 -3.70 -9.49 -22.32
C ARG A 126 -3.09 -8.33 -21.55
N PRO A 127 -3.93 -7.44 -20.99
CA PRO A 127 -3.47 -6.43 -20.04
C PRO A 127 -2.74 -7.08 -18.86
N TYR A 128 -1.80 -6.35 -18.29
CA TYR A 128 -1.13 -6.78 -17.07
C TYR A 128 -2.10 -6.70 -15.90
N GLY A 129 -2.33 -7.82 -15.19
CA GLY A 129 -3.25 -7.91 -14.07
C GLY A 129 -2.64 -7.44 -12.75
N VAL A 130 -1.81 -6.39 -12.79
CA VAL A 130 -1.04 -5.89 -11.65
C VAL A 130 -1.05 -4.37 -11.63
N GLY A 131 -1.18 -3.79 -10.43
CA GLY A 131 -0.93 -2.39 -10.15
C GLY A 131 0.34 -2.24 -9.32
N PHE A 132 1.06 -1.14 -9.52
CA PHE A 132 2.24 -0.80 -8.73
C PHE A 132 2.06 0.51 -7.99
N LEU A 133 2.64 0.56 -6.81
CA LEU A 133 3.15 1.79 -6.22
C LEU A 133 4.67 1.76 -6.37
N ILE A 134 5.20 2.76 -7.06
CA ILE A 134 6.61 2.89 -7.38
C ILE A 134 7.16 4.05 -6.54
N ILE A 135 8.11 3.75 -5.67
CA ILE A 135 8.83 4.77 -4.91
C ILE A 135 10.25 4.90 -5.43
N GLY A 136 10.74 6.12 -5.48
CA GLY A 136 12.14 6.38 -5.79
C GLY A 136 12.56 7.79 -5.44
N VAL A 137 13.86 8.01 -5.42
CA VAL A 137 14.46 9.34 -5.25
C VAL A 137 15.32 9.61 -6.46
N ASP A 138 15.13 10.76 -7.09
CA ASP A 138 16.03 11.25 -8.13
C ASP A 138 16.42 12.70 -7.86
N SER A 139 17.07 13.35 -8.84
CA SER A 139 17.53 14.74 -8.72
C SER A 139 16.45 15.76 -8.37
N THR A 140 15.17 15.44 -8.60
CA THR A 140 14.03 16.31 -8.28
C THR A 140 13.39 16.00 -6.92
N GLY A 141 13.84 14.95 -6.24
CA GLY A 141 13.43 14.58 -4.90
C GLY A 141 12.77 13.20 -4.84
N PRO A 142 12.02 12.92 -3.76
CA PRO A 142 11.26 11.68 -3.61
C PRO A 142 9.97 11.70 -4.44
N HIS A 143 9.69 10.58 -5.10
CA HIS A 143 8.51 10.38 -5.94
C HIS A 143 7.73 9.14 -5.51
N LEU A 144 6.42 9.23 -5.69
CA LEU A 144 5.49 8.12 -5.56
C LEU A 144 4.58 8.10 -6.79
N TYR A 145 4.70 7.06 -7.60
CA TYR A 145 3.84 6.85 -8.76
C TYR A 145 2.91 5.66 -8.55
N GLU A 146 1.66 5.80 -8.96
CA GLU A 146 0.74 4.68 -9.17
C GLU A 146 0.79 4.28 -10.64
N PHE A 147 0.99 2.98 -10.90
CA PHE A 147 0.77 2.37 -12.21
C PHE A 147 -0.46 1.46 -12.13
N THR A 148 -1.34 1.58 -13.12
CA THR A 148 -2.55 0.76 -13.23
C THR A 148 -2.57 -0.08 -14.51
N PRO A 149 -3.30 -1.21 -14.53
CA PRO A 149 -3.52 -2.03 -15.72
C PRO A 149 -4.07 -1.29 -16.95
N THR A 150 -4.65 -0.09 -16.78
CA THR A 150 -5.11 0.76 -17.87
C THR A 150 -3.97 1.48 -18.60
N ALA A 151 -2.72 1.20 -18.21
CA ALA A 151 -1.51 1.91 -18.63
C ALA A 151 -1.43 3.37 -18.17
N ASN A 152 -2.38 3.83 -17.33
CA ASN A 152 -2.28 5.16 -16.73
C ASN A 152 -1.28 5.13 -15.58
N CYS A 153 -0.48 6.19 -15.53
CA CYS A 153 0.44 6.46 -14.46
C CYS A 153 0.19 7.85 -13.89
N PHE A 154 0.13 7.95 -12.57
CA PHE A 154 -0.10 9.22 -11.89
C PHE A 154 0.88 9.37 -10.72
N GLU A 155 1.35 10.59 -10.52
CA GLU A 155 2.18 10.93 -9.36
C GLU A 155 1.31 11.36 -8.19
N TYR A 156 1.64 10.90 -6.99
CA TYR A 156 0.88 11.17 -5.77
C TYR A 156 1.79 11.61 -4.61
N TYR A 157 1.19 12.27 -3.62
CA TYR A 157 1.81 12.47 -2.30
C TYR A 157 1.62 11.25 -1.40
N ALA A 158 0.44 10.63 -1.49
CA ALA A 158 0.13 9.35 -0.88
C ALA A 158 -0.92 8.62 -1.71
N MET A 159 -0.81 7.29 -1.79
CA MET A 159 -1.75 6.45 -2.52
C MET A 159 -1.84 5.06 -1.90
N SER A 160 -2.97 4.37 -2.09
CA SER A 160 -3.12 2.97 -1.71
C SER A 160 -3.76 2.15 -2.83
N ILE A 161 -3.26 0.92 -3.01
CA ILE A 161 -3.78 -0.07 -3.95
C ILE A 161 -4.11 -1.38 -3.24
N GLY A 162 -4.90 -2.24 -3.89
CA GLY A 162 -5.28 -3.56 -3.37
C GLY A 162 -6.59 -3.56 -2.58
N ALA A 163 -6.83 -4.66 -1.88
CA ALA A 163 -8.08 -4.96 -1.19
C ALA A 163 -8.35 -3.97 -0.05
N ARG A 164 -9.57 -3.41 -0.06
CA ARG A 164 -10.03 -2.41 0.93
C ARG A 164 -9.12 -1.18 1.03
N SER A 165 -8.42 -0.84 -0.05
CA SER A 165 -7.57 0.36 -0.14
C SER A 165 -8.35 1.67 0.04
N GLN A 166 -9.66 1.69 -0.20
CA GLN A 166 -10.48 2.89 0.01
C GLN A 166 -10.40 3.42 1.44
N SER A 167 -10.39 2.53 2.45
CA SER A 167 -10.25 2.93 3.85
C SER A 167 -8.92 3.61 4.13
N ALA A 168 -7.82 3.09 3.54
CA ALA A 168 -6.51 3.71 3.63
C ALA A 168 -6.51 5.09 2.94
N LYS A 169 -7.11 5.20 1.74
CA LYS A 169 -7.22 6.50 1.04
C LYS A 169 -7.93 7.55 1.89
N THR A 170 -9.03 7.21 2.55
CA THR A 170 -9.72 8.13 3.47
C THR A 170 -8.87 8.55 4.66
N TYR A 171 -8.01 7.69 5.19
CA TYR A 171 -7.02 8.11 6.19
C TYR A 171 -6.00 9.08 5.61
N LEU A 172 -5.41 8.75 4.45
CA LEU A 172 -4.38 9.55 3.80
C LEU A 172 -4.89 10.94 3.40
N GLU A 173 -6.11 11.03 2.86
CA GLU A 173 -6.77 12.29 2.50
C GLU A 173 -6.96 13.23 3.69
N ARG A 174 -7.17 12.70 4.90
CA ARG A 174 -7.31 13.54 6.11
C ARG A 174 -5.99 14.06 6.65
N LYS A 175 -4.87 13.40 6.28
CA LYS A 175 -3.55 13.60 6.89
C LYS A 175 -2.49 14.07 5.90
N TYR A 176 -2.85 14.29 4.64
CA TYR A 176 -1.88 14.55 3.57
C TYR A 176 -1.00 15.79 3.79
N GLU A 177 -1.53 16.82 4.46
CA GLU A 177 -0.79 18.05 4.77
C GLU A 177 0.39 17.79 5.73
N GLU A 178 0.25 16.80 6.61
CA GLU A 178 1.27 16.41 7.60
C GLU A 178 2.47 15.68 6.96
N PHE A 179 2.33 15.15 5.74
CA PHE A 179 3.35 14.27 5.14
C PHE A 179 4.58 15.02 4.61
N SER A 180 4.42 16.25 4.14
CA SER A 180 5.50 17.00 3.46
C SER A 180 6.73 17.20 4.36
N GLU A 181 6.50 17.63 5.60
CA GLU A 181 7.52 17.89 6.62
C GLU A 181 7.72 16.73 7.61
N ALA A 182 7.04 15.60 7.40
CA ALA A 182 7.16 14.43 8.27
C ALA A 182 8.58 13.84 8.22
N SER A 183 9.10 13.50 9.40
CA SER A 183 10.27 12.66 9.53
C SER A 183 10.01 11.25 8.98
N LEU A 184 11.07 10.50 8.71
CA LEU A 184 10.94 9.10 8.26
C LEU A 184 10.07 8.28 9.22
N ASP A 185 10.27 8.44 10.53
CA ASP A 185 9.55 7.67 11.54
C ASP A 185 8.05 8.01 11.57
N GLU A 186 7.71 9.29 11.49
CA GLU A 186 6.32 9.75 11.42
C GLU A 186 5.63 9.27 10.13
N LEU A 187 6.36 9.34 9.01
CA LEU A 187 5.85 8.87 7.72
C LEU A 187 5.54 7.37 7.76
N VAL A 188 6.43 6.56 8.35
CA VAL A 188 6.21 5.13 8.57
C VAL A 188 4.99 4.88 9.45
N LEU A 189 4.81 5.64 10.54
CA LEU A 189 3.63 5.53 11.39
C LEU A 189 2.33 5.85 10.66
N HIS A 190 2.28 6.93 9.86
CA HIS A 190 1.12 7.24 9.03
C HIS A 190 0.81 6.11 8.05
N GLY A 191 1.84 5.50 7.44
CA GLY A 191 1.67 4.35 6.57
C GLY A 191 1.11 3.12 7.28
N LEU A 192 1.55 2.85 8.51
CA LEU A 192 1.02 1.76 9.33
C LEU A 192 -0.44 2.03 9.75
N TYR A 193 -0.77 3.25 10.17
CA TYR A 193 -2.15 3.63 10.48
C TYR A 193 -3.08 3.47 9.27
N ALA A 194 -2.65 3.95 8.09
CA ALA A 194 -3.39 3.78 6.85
C ALA A 194 -3.56 2.30 6.48
N LEU A 195 -2.51 1.49 6.61
CA LEU A 195 -2.57 0.06 6.31
C LEU A 195 -3.50 -0.68 7.27
N ARG A 196 -3.51 -0.33 8.55
CA ARG A 196 -4.40 -0.92 9.56
C ARG A 196 -5.88 -0.69 9.24
N ASP A 197 -6.22 0.45 8.65
CA ASP A 197 -7.60 0.74 8.24
C ASP A 197 -8.09 -0.14 7.08
N THR A 198 -7.17 -0.83 6.38
CA THR A 198 -7.51 -1.85 5.37
C THR A 198 -7.85 -3.22 5.97
N LEU A 199 -7.65 -3.42 7.27
CA LEU A 199 -8.00 -4.68 7.96
C LEU A 199 -9.48 -4.68 8.41
N PRO A 200 -10.08 -5.86 8.62
CA PRO A 200 -11.38 -5.96 9.28
C PRO A 200 -11.33 -5.30 10.66
N GLN A 201 -12.46 -4.78 11.15
CA GLN A 201 -12.51 -4.04 12.42
C GLN A 201 -11.98 -4.81 13.63
N ASN A 202 -12.10 -6.15 13.63
CA ASN A 202 -11.70 -7.02 14.73
C ASN A 202 -10.26 -7.56 14.60
N LYS A 203 -9.45 -7.05 13.66
CA LYS A 203 -8.07 -7.46 13.46
C LYS A 203 -7.13 -6.26 13.50
N ASP A 204 -5.97 -6.47 14.11
CA ASP A 204 -4.87 -5.51 14.11
C ASP A 204 -3.70 -6.01 13.25
N LEU A 205 -2.72 -5.16 13.02
CA LEU A 205 -1.50 -5.50 12.29
C LEU A 205 -0.61 -6.41 13.14
N GLU A 206 -0.18 -7.52 12.55
CA GLU A 206 0.83 -8.41 13.13
C GLU A 206 2.19 -8.14 12.49
N LEU A 207 3.27 -8.24 13.27
CA LEU A 207 4.64 -7.95 12.83
C LEU A 207 5.03 -8.71 11.56
N ASP A 208 4.68 -10.01 11.50
CA ASP A 208 5.05 -10.88 10.39
C ASP A 208 4.27 -10.57 9.10
N GLN A 209 3.09 -9.95 9.23
CA GLN A 209 2.23 -9.57 8.12
C GLN A 209 2.66 -8.25 7.49
N VAL A 210 3.49 -7.44 8.17
CA VAL A 210 3.89 -6.12 7.69
C VAL A 210 5.27 -6.18 7.03
N SER A 211 5.43 -5.35 6.02
CA SER A 211 6.72 -5.10 5.38
C SER A 211 6.75 -3.62 5.01
N VAL A 212 7.82 -2.91 5.36
CA VAL A 212 7.99 -1.49 5.04
C VAL A 212 9.21 -1.32 4.14
N ALA A 213 9.08 -0.64 3.01
CA ALA A 213 10.22 -0.23 2.21
C ALA A 213 10.45 1.27 2.33
N VAL A 214 11.71 1.67 2.36
CA VAL A 214 12.14 3.06 2.52
C VAL A 214 13.19 3.37 1.47
N VAL A 215 13.09 4.54 0.86
CA VAL A 215 14.15 5.18 0.05
C VAL A 215 14.24 6.66 0.43
N GLY A 216 15.46 7.17 0.50
CA GLY A 216 15.73 8.51 0.98
C GLY A 216 16.86 9.21 0.23
N PRO A 217 17.38 10.31 0.78
CA PRO A 217 18.37 11.16 0.11
C PRO A 217 19.67 10.42 -0.22
N GLY A 218 20.24 10.73 -1.38
CA GLY A 218 21.50 10.15 -1.86
C GLY A 218 21.40 8.71 -2.34
N ALA A 219 20.20 8.12 -2.42
CA ALA A 219 20.02 6.77 -2.94
C ALA A 219 20.41 6.64 -4.43
N ASP A 220 20.31 7.73 -5.18
CA ASP A 220 20.63 7.88 -6.60
C ASP A 220 22.11 8.19 -6.87
N ALA A 221 22.90 8.42 -5.82
CA ALA A 221 24.32 8.75 -5.92
C ALA A 221 25.08 7.76 -6.81
N ASP A 222 25.92 8.31 -7.68
CA ASP A 222 26.77 7.53 -8.59
C ASP A 222 27.74 6.66 -7.82
N VAL A 223 28.01 5.46 -8.32
CA VAL A 223 28.85 4.45 -7.64
C VAL A 223 30.24 4.98 -7.33
N ASP A 224 30.77 5.87 -8.18
CA ASP A 224 32.10 6.47 -8.06
C ASP A 224 32.11 7.70 -7.14
N SER A 225 30.95 8.20 -6.73
CA SER A 225 30.84 9.35 -5.82
C SER A 225 31.16 8.93 -4.38
N PRO A 226 31.85 9.77 -3.58
CA PRO A 226 32.06 9.51 -2.15
C PRO A 226 30.73 9.34 -1.39
N ASN A 227 29.65 9.94 -1.88
CA ASN A 227 28.31 9.84 -1.29
C ASN A 227 27.58 8.52 -1.60
N ALA A 228 28.13 7.66 -2.47
CA ALA A 228 27.52 6.40 -2.86
C ALA A 228 27.30 5.42 -1.70
N ARG A 229 28.10 5.56 -0.63
CA ARG A 229 28.03 4.71 0.57
C ARG A 229 27.12 5.27 1.65
N SER A 230 26.92 6.58 1.69
CA SER A 230 26.12 7.27 2.71
C SER A 230 24.65 7.43 2.34
N GLY A 231 24.29 7.23 1.07
CA GLY A 231 22.92 7.37 0.60
C GLY A 231 21.94 6.36 1.21
N GLU A 232 20.71 6.82 1.47
CA GLU A 232 19.61 6.00 2.00
C GLU A 232 18.96 5.17 0.90
N LYS A 233 19.68 4.14 0.46
CA LYS A 233 19.24 3.21 -0.60
C LYS A 233 17.97 2.47 -0.21
N PHE A 234 17.22 2.08 -1.24
CA PHE A 234 16.03 1.25 -1.11
C PHE A 234 16.32 0.01 -0.25
N ARG A 235 15.66 -0.05 0.89
CA ARG A 235 15.73 -1.16 1.84
C ARG A 235 14.35 -1.57 2.28
N ILE A 236 14.20 -2.84 2.62
CA ILE A 236 12.96 -3.42 3.15
C ILE A 236 13.21 -3.77 4.61
N LEU A 237 12.36 -3.24 5.48
CA LEU A 237 12.32 -3.48 6.92
C LEU A 237 11.25 -4.54 7.20
N GLU A 238 11.64 -5.63 7.85
CA GLU A 238 10.75 -6.72 8.28
C GLU A 238 11.17 -7.24 9.66
N GLY A 239 10.25 -7.92 10.35
CA GLY A 239 10.53 -8.57 11.64
C GLY A 239 10.98 -7.55 12.70
N ASP A 240 12.09 -7.83 13.37
CA ASP A 240 12.55 -7.07 14.53
C ASP A 240 12.81 -5.59 14.25
N GLN A 241 13.14 -5.24 13.00
CA GLN A 241 13.34 -3.84 12.59
C GLN A 241 12.05 -3.03 12.63
N LEU A 242 10.88 -3.67 12.57
CA LEU A 242 9.58 -3.01 12.62
C LEU A 242 9.02 -2.86 14.04
N ARG A 243 9.54 -3.60 15.03
CA ARG A 243 9.04 -3.57 16.41
C ARG A 243 8.93 -2.17 16.99
N PRO A 244 9.94 -1.27 16.85
CA PRO A 244 9.83 0.08 17.41
C PRO A 244 8.66 0.90 16.84
N TYR A 245 8.28 0.65 15.58
CA TYR A 245 7.14 1.30 14.95
C TYR A 245 5.82 0.67 15.37
N MET A 246 5.79 -0.66 15.52
CA MET A 246 4.61 -1.40 15.95
C MET A 246 4.23 -1.08 17.40
N ASP A 247 5.22 -0.93 18.30
CA ASP A 247 4.99 -0.60 19.71
C ASP A 247 4.44 0.83 19.89
N ARG A 248 4.70 1.72 18.92
CA ARG A 248 4.19 3.10 18.89
C ARG A 248 2.78 3.21 18.30
N LEU A 249 2.21 2.14 17.73
CA LEU A 249 0.85 2.14 17.23
C LEU A 249 -0.14 2.15 18.40
N GLU A 250 -0.92 3.21 18.51
CA GLU A 250 -2.02 3.26 19.49
C GLU A 250 -3.08 2.20 19.15
N PRO A 251 -3.65 1.48 20.13
CA PRO A 251 -4.69 0.48 19.87
C PRO A 251 -5.87 1.06 19.10
N LYS A 252 -6.44 0.30 18.17
CA LYS A 252 -7.60 0.74 17.38
C LYS A 252 -8.78 1.01 18.31
N SER A 253 -9.21 2.27 18.42
CA SER A 253 -10.39 2.60 19.21
C SER A 253 -11.63 2.05 18.50
N ILE A 254 -12.33 1.12 19.15
CA ILE A 254 -13.59 0.58 18.65
C ILE A 254 -14.69 1.56 19.05
N PRO A 255 -15.36 2.26 18.10
CA PRO A 255 -16.49 3.11 18.43
C PRO A 255 -17.63 2.21 18.97
N GLY A 256 -17.81 2.19 20.29
CA GLY A 256 -18.85 1.39 20.96
C GLY A 256 -18.44 0.72 22.27
N ALA A 257 -17.14 0.53 22.53
CA ALA A 257 -16.69 -0.14 23.77
C ALA A 257 -16.72 0.77 25.01
N ARG A 258 -16.93 2.08 24.85
CA ARG A 258 -16.87 3.06 25.95
C ARG A 258 -18.21 3.43 26.59
N ALA A 259 -19.32 2.79 26.16
CA ALA A 259 -20.66 3.10 26.65
C ALA A 259 -21.24 2.09 27.66
N THR A 260 -20.64 0.91 27.84
CA THR A 260 -21.16 -0.15 28.73
C THR A 260 -20.47 -0.25 30.09
N ALA A 261 -19.32 0.41 30.27
CA ALA A 261 -18.59 0.40 31.54
C ALA A 261 -19.06 1.50 32.54
N ALA A 262 -19.95 2.40 32.13
CA ALA A 262 -20.43 3.51 32.97
C ALA A 262 -21.86 3.31 33.51
N SER A 263 -22.53 2.19 33.20
CA SER A 263 -23.93 1.95 33.61
C SER A 263 -24.10 0.78 34.58
N THR A 264 -23.02 0.28 35.19
CA THR A 264 -23.07 -0.85 36.14
C THR A 264 -22.71 -0.50 37.58
N GLU A 265 -22.55 0.79 37.92
CA GLU A 265 -22.21 1.24 39.29
C GLU A 265 -23.35 1.93 40.06
N SER A 266 -24.61 1.87 39.59
CA SER A 266 -25.73 2.51 40.31
C SER A 266 -26.95 1.61 40.52
N ALA A 267 -26.74 0.32 40.72
CA ALA A 267 -27.82 -0.62 41.05
C ALA A 267 -27.39 -1.64 42.11
N ASP A 268 -27.00 -1.17 43.30
CA ASP A 268 -27.17 -1.97 44.51
C ASP A 268 -27.06 -1.09 45.78
N ALA A 269 -28.21 -0.64 46.28
CA ALA A 269 -28.38 -0.17 47.67
C ALA A 269 -29.88 0.00 47.98
N ALA A 270 -30.60 -1.10 48.18
CA ALA A 270 -31.89 -1.10 48.86
C ALA A 270 -31.80 -2.00 50.10
N PRO A 271 -31.92 -1.48 51.34
CA PRO A 271 -31.92 -2.32 52.52
C PRO A 271 -33.30 -2.94 52.75
N ALA A 272 -33.33 -4.22 53.12
CA ALA A 272 -34.54 -4.95 53.49
C ALA A 272 -35.15 -4.38 54.79
N PRO A 273 -36.48 -4.18 54.89
CA PRO A 273 -37.10 -3.80 56.15
C PRO A 273 -37.39 -5.03 57.02
N ALA A 274 -36.99 -4.94 58.28
CA ALA A 274 -37.33 -5.86 59.36
C ALA A 274 -38.77 -5.62 59.85
N ALA A 275 -39.37 -6.70 60.37
CA ALA A 275 -40.72 -6.77 60.91
C ALA A 275 -41.00 -5.77 62.06
N GLY A 276 -42.22 -5.24 62.08
CA GLY A 276 -42.79 -4.46 63.18
C GLY A 276 -44.31 -4.50 63.12
N GLU A 277 -44.92 -5.03 64.16
CA GLU A 277 -46.36 -5.26 64.36
C GLU A 277 -47.17 -3.97 64.49
N THR A 278 -48.42 -4.06 63.99
CA THR A 278 -49.68 -3.36 64.33
C THR A 278 -49.74 -1.83 64.54
N PRO A 279 -50.86 -1.24 64.09
CA PRO A 279 -51.64 -0.43 65.02
C PRO A 279 -53.11 -0.86 65.10
N MET A 280 -53.63 -0.64 66.31
CA MET A 280 -55.03 -0.69 66.72
C MET A 280 -55.89 0.40 66.06
N GLU A 281 -57.18 0.07 66.02
CA GLU A 281 -58.37 0.91 66.20
C GLU A 281 -58.98 1.69 65.01
N ASP A 282 -60.28 1.38 64.88
CA ASP A 282 -61.45 2.04 64.27
C ASP A 282 -61.56 2.26 62.75
#